data_AF-A0A7K4H163-F1
#
_entry.id   AF-A0A7K4H163-F1
#
_cell.length_a   1.000
_cell.length_b   1.000
_cell.length_c   1.000
_cell.angle_alpha   90.00
_cell.angle_beta   90.00
_cell.angle_gamma   90.00
#
_symmetry.space_group_name_H-M   'P 1'
#
loop_
_entity.id
_entity.type
_entity.pdbx_description
1 polymer ?
#
loop_
_entity_poly.entity_id
_entity_poly.type
_entity_poly.pdbx_seq_one_letter_code
_entity_poly.pdbx_strand_id
1 'polypeptide(L)'
;MIEAMIDINKNPLLGIIYFILVYISIFIFAMLGKGAIIKLPIQESLNISSYIKERKDIPKIGFAFFAGFLWVNIYYVTILFLEKNGLDAKLNIYVIVFCISIMVSSFPGGLIADMIGRRISVLIGLIFQAIAFLILSFNSQNEFILLYIAPLLLGAGLSLSLTTSFLIYGELSEYQYLRDNGALFLAFMMSGSVIGVIIAEIMRPLFLAEPTYLTVVLLFVFILATIVIIQMRETLPTKAVVKWEKPTEKISEEDLELYKEQKICLVCKSHVGGFTFTFICPKCDVLYCEKCARSLANLENECWVCEHPIDESRHVKHPDKREEEVEIKETTDKEMKI
;
A
#
# COMPACT_ATOMS: atom_id res chain seq x y z
N MET A 1 10.41 -8.11 36.45
CA MET A 1 10.24 -6.70 36.89
C MET A 1 9.18 -5.98 36.07
N ILE A 2 9.20 -6.06 34.73
CA ILE A 2 8.18 -5.46 33.85
C ILE A 2 6.78 -6.08 34.04
N GLU A 3 6.66 -7.39 34.16
CA GLU A 3 5.37 -8.07 34.43
C GLU A 3 4.70 -7.60 35.73
N ALA A 4 5.49 -7.31 36.77
CA ALA A 4 4.96 -6.80 38.04
C ALA A 4 4.49 -5.34 37.93
N MET A 5 5.03 -4.57 36.99
CA MET A 5 4.57 -3.20 36.71
C MET A 5 3.27 -3.19 35.91
N ILE A 6 3.05 -4.17 35.02
CA ILE A 6 1.89 -4.21 34.10
C ILE A 6 0.65 -4.90 34.71
N ASP A 7 0.80 -5.62 35.81
CA ASP A 7 -0.32 -6.28 36.49
C ASP A 7 -1.31 -5.25 37.09
N ILE A 8 -2.41 -5.01 36.38
CA ILE A 8 -3.47 -4.06 36.75
C ILE A 8 -4.08 -4.39 38.12
N ASN A 9 -4.08 -5.67 38.51
CA ASN A 9 -4.60 -6.07 39.82
C ASN A 9 -3.68 -5.64 40.97
N LYS A 10 -2.38 -5.49 40.71
CA LYS A 10 -1.40 -5.02 41.70
C LYS A 10 -1.23 -3.51 41.68
N ASN A 11 -1.43 -2.87 40.52
CA ASN A 11 -1.28 -1.43 40.34
C ASN A 11 -2.51 -0.83 39.62
N PRO A 12 -3.66 -0.69 40.30
CA PRO A 12 -4.90 -0.19 39.69
C PRO A 12 -4.77 1.23 39.13
N LEU A 13 -3.88 2.05 39.71
CA LEU A 13 -3.52 3.38 39.21
C LEU A 13 -2.97 3.35 37.78
N LEU A 14 -2.16 2.35 37.44
CA LEU A 14 -1.61 2.23 36.09
C LEU A 14 -2.70 1.90 35.06
N GLY A 15 -3.67 1.06 35.46
CA GLY A 15 -4.86 0.76 34.65
C GLY A 15 -5.69 2.03 34.40
N ILE A 16 -5.95 2.83 35.44
CA ILE A 16 -6.67 4.10 35.31
C ILE A 16 -5.94 5.05 34.35
N ILE A 17 -4.62 5.22 34.50
CA ILE A 17 -3.81 6.07 33.63
C ILE A 17 -3.90 5.58 32.17
N TYR A 18 -3.79 4.27 31.93
CA TYR A 18 -3.93 3.68 30.61
C TYR A 18 -5.30 4.01 29.98
N PHE A 19 -6.40 3.80 30.71
CA PHE A 19 -7.74 4.12 30.20
C PHE A 19 -7.92 5.62 29.93
N ILE A 20 -7.39 6.49 30.77
CA ILE A 20 -7.40 7.95 30.55
C ILE A 20 -6.65 8.29 29.27
N LEU A 21 -5.46 7.73 29.04
CA LEU A 21 -4.67 7.97 27.83
C LEU A 21 -5.39 7.49 26.56
N VAL A 22 -6.01 6.31 26.61
CA VAL A 22 -6.83 5.79 25.51
C VAL A 22 -8.01 6.73 25.24
N TYR A 23 -8.72 7.17 26.28
CA TYR A 23 -9.88 8.04 26.14
C TYR A 23 -9.51 9.43 25.62
N ILE A 24 -8.41 10.01 26.10
CA ILE A 24 -7.86 11.29 25.59
C ILE A 24 -7.50 11.13 24.12
N SER A 25 -6.86 10.03 23.73
CA SER A 25 -6.49 9.78 22.33
C SER A 25 -7.73 9.70 21.43
N ILE A 26 -8.75 8.93 21.82
CA ILE A 26 -10.03 8.83 21.10
C ILE A 26 -10.69 10.21 21.00
N PHE A 27 -10.72 10.98 22.09
CA PHE A 27 -11.31 12.31 22.13
C PHE A 27 -10.59 13.30 21.20
N ILE A 28 -9.25 13.29 21.20
CA ILE A 28 -8.43 14.11 20.29
C ILE A 28 -8.76 13.75 18.84
N PHE A 29 -8.76 12.46 18.48
CA PHE A 29 -9.10 12.03 17.11
C PHE A 29 -10.53 12.42 16.71
N ALA A 30 -11.51 12.28 17.62
CA ALA A 30 -12.89 12.67 17.36
C ALA A 30 -13.05 14.19 17.15
N MET A 31 -12.32 15.00 17.93
CA MET A 31 -12.34 16.45 17.80
C MET A 31 -11.63 16.94 16.53
N LEU A 32 -10.49 16.34 16.19
CA LEU A 32 -9.78 16.63 14.93
C LEU A 32 -10.58 16.20 13.69
N GLY A 33 -11.38 15.13 13.79
CA GLY A 33 -12.21 14.63 12.70
C GLY A 33 -13.51 15.42 12.45
N LYS A 34 -13.95 16.27 13.38
CA LYS A 34 -15.29 16.90 13.36
C LYS A 34 -15.56 17.89 12.22
N GLY A 35 -14.57 18.24 11.40
CA GLY A 35 -14.73 19.10 10.22
C GLY A 35 -14.41 18.44 8.88
N ALA A 36 -13.95 17.19 8.88
CA ALA A 36 -13.38 16.52 7.70
C ALA A 36 -14.29 15.44 7.10
N ILE A 37 -15.54 15.32 7.56
CA ILE A 37 -16.53 14.43 6.93
C ILE A 37 -16.98 15.08 5.63
N ILE A 38 -16.12 14.96 4.62
CA ILE A 38 -16.43 15.31 3.23
C ILE A 38 -17.67 14.50 2.86
N LYS A 39 -18.69 15.16 2.31
CA LYS A 39 -19.79 14.45 1.63
C LYS A 39 -19.15 13.66 0.49
N LEU A 40 -18.94 12.36 0.71
CA LEU A 40 -18.46 11.46 -0.33
C LEU A 40 -19.47 11.49 -1.48
N PRO A 41 -19.01 11.49 -2.74
CA PRO A 41 -19.92 11.42 -3.87
C PRO A 41 -20.76 10.14 -3.78
N ILE A 42 -21.97 10.19 -4.33
CA ILE A 42 -22.82 9.01 -4.46
C ILE A 42 -22.05 8.00 -5.33
N GLN A 43 -21.83 6.80 -4.80
CA GLN A 43 -21.16 5.70 -5.49
C GLN A 43 -22.19 4.73 -6.06
N GLU A 44 -21.93 4.22 -7.26
CA GLU A 44 -22.73 3.17 -7.89
C GLU A 44 -22.52 1.83 -7.17
N SER A 45 -23.56 1.01 -7.13
CA SER A 45 -23.49 -0.31 -6.52
C SER A 45 -22.99 -1.34 -7.53
N LEU A 46 -21.95 -2.08 -7.17
CA LEU A 46 -21.43 -3.18 -7.94
C LEU A 46 -22.34 -4.42 -7.81
N ASN A 47 -22.63 -5.08 -8.93
CA ASN A 47 -23.30 -6.37 -8.89
C ASN A 47 -22.32 -7.46 -8.44
N ILE A 48 -22.40 -7.84 -7.17
CA ILE A 48 -21.49 -8.82 -6.54
C ILE A 48 -21.50 -10.17 -7.29
N SER A 49 -22.65 -10.61 -7.79
CA SER A 49 -22.73 -11.91 -8.47
C SER A 49 -22.02 -11.91 -9.83
N SER A 50 -22.02 -10.80 -10.57
CA SER A 50 -21.28 -10.73 -11.83
C SER A 50 -19.78 -10.65 -11.54
N TYR A 51 -19.39 -9.83 -10.56
CA TYR A 51 -17.99 -9.66 -10.15
C TYR A 51 -17.31 -10.98 -9.79
N ILE A 52 -17.96 -11.82 -8.98
CA ILE A 52 -17.38 -13.12 -8.57
C ILE A 52 -17.23 -14.09 -9.76
N LYS A 53 -18.09 -13.96 -10.78
CA LYS A 53 -18.06 -14.83 -11.98
C LYS A 53 -17.04 -14.35 -13.02
N GLU A 54 -16.60 -13.10 -12.95
CA GLU A 54 -15.69 -12.54 -13.94
C GLU A 54 -14.25 -13.04 -13.73
N ARG A 55 -13.72 -13.72 -14.76
CA ARG A 55 -12.38 -14.33 -14.72
C ARG A 55 -11.26 -13.33 -14.42
N LYS A 56 -11.46 -12.06 -14.74
CA LYS A 56 -10.47 -10.99 -14.54
C LYS A 56 -10.27 -10.63 -13.06
N ASP A 57 -11.26 -10.85 -12.21
CA ASP A 57 -11.24 -10.47 -10.79
C ASP A 57 -10.86 -11.64 -9.87
N ILE A 58 -10.80 -12.87 -10.40
CA ILE A 58 -10.35 -14.07 -9.65
C ILE A 58 -8.99 -13.87 -8.96
N PRO A 59 -7.95 -13.30 -9.60
CA PRO A 59 -6.67 -13.06 -8.92
C PRO A 59 -6.80 -12.09 -7.74
N LYS A 60 -7.65 -11.06 -7.83
CA LYS A 60 -7.90 -10.10 -6.73
C LYS A 60 -8.59 -10.77 -5.56
N ILE A 61 -9.58 -11.61 -5.85
CA ILE A 61 -10.32 -12.41 -4.85
C ILE A 61 -9.36 -13.39 -4.16
N GLY A 62 -8.57 -14.14 -4.95
CA GLY A 62 -7.58 -15.07 -4.42
C GLY A 62 -6.53 -14.36 -3.57
N PHE A 63 -6.08 -13.18 -4.00
CA PHE A 63 -5.14 -12.36 -3.24
C PHE A 63 -5.71 -11.95 -1.87
N ALA A 64 -6.94 -11.43 -1.83
CA ALA A 64 -7.63 -11.06 -0.59
C ALA A 64 -7.76 -12.27 0.36
N PHE A 65 -8.16 -13.42 -0.19
CA PHE A 65 -8.27 -14.68 0.54
C PHE A 65 -6.95 -15.10 1.18
N PHE A 66 -5.86 -15.16 0.40
CA PHE A 66 -4.55 -15.57 0.91
C PHE A 66 -3.98 -14.56 1.90
N ALA A 67 -4.22 -13.26 1.73
CA ALA A 67 -3.80 -12.25 2.71
C ALA A 67 -4.41 -12.51 4.09
N GLY A 68 -5.71 -12.81 4.14
CA GLY A 68 -6.40 -13.13 5.39
C GLY A 68 -6.06 -14.51 5.96
N PHE A 69 -5.88 -15.50 5.08
CA PHE A 69 -5.43 -16.83 5.47
C PHE A 69 -4.07 -16.76 6.16
N LEU A 70 -3.09 -16.10 5.55
CA LEU A 70 -1.73 -15.99 6.10
C LEU A 70 -1.69 -15.16 7.38
N TRP A 71 -2.44 -14.06 7.45
CA TRP A 71 -2.52 -13.20 8.66
C TRP A 71 -2.84 -14.01 9.92
N VAL A 72 -3.89 -14.82 9.90
CA VAL A 72 -4.30 -15.58 11.09
C VAL A 72 -3.43 -16.82 11.31
N ASN A 73 -3.06 -17.53 10.24
CA ASN A 73 -2.23 -18.72 10.38
C ASN A 73 -0.89 -18.40 11.02
N ILE A 74 -0.28 -17.25 10.71
CA ILE A 74 1.00 -16.88 11.32
C ILE A 74 0.92 -16.84 12.84
N TYR A 75 -0.14 -16.23 13.35
CA TYR A 75 -0.38 -16.12 14.77
C TYR A 75 -0.70 -17.48 15.41
N TYR A 76 -1.64 -18.21 14.80
CA TYR A 76 -2.11 -19.49 15.35
C TYR A 76 -1.01 -20.56 15.37
N VAL A 77 -0.22 -20.67 14.30
CA VAL A 77 0.94 -21.58 14.22
C VAL A 77 1.91 -21.33 15.37
N THR A 78 2.16 -20.05 15.68
CA THR A 78 3.07 -19.70 16.76
C THR A 78 2.52 -20.09 18.13
N ILE A 79 1.20 -19.94 18.36
CA ILE A 79 0.57 -20.44 19.59
C ILE A 79 0.83 -21.93 19.74
N LEU A 80 0.66 -22.72 18.68
CA LEU A 80 0.93 -24.15 18.74
C LEU A 80 2.40 -24.46 19.07
N PHE A 81 3.35 -23.69 18.52
CA PHE A 81 4.77 -23.84 18.88
C PHE A 81 5.04 -23.48 20.35
N LEU A 82 4.40 -22.45 20.89
CA LEU A 82 4.53 -22.08 22.30
C LEU A 82 3.95 -23.17 23.20
N GLU A 83 2.78 -23.70 22.87
CA GLU A 83 2.11 -24.78 23.60
C GLU A 83 2.95 -26.06 23.62
N LYS A 84 3.47 -26.47 22.47
CA LYS A 84 4.33 -27.64 22.37
C LYS A 84 5.58 -27.55 23.27
N ASN A 85 6.08 -26.35 23.49
CA ASN A 85 7.25 -26.10 24.34
C ASN A 85 6.90 -25.75 25.79
N GLY A 86 5.61 -25.70 26.17
CA GLY A 86 5.15 -25.29 27.50
C GLY A 86 5.47 -23.83 27.82
N LEU A 87 5.53 -22.97 26.81
CA LEU A 87 5.88 -21.54 26.91
C LEU A 87 4.64 -20.63 26.78
N ASP A 88 3.45 -21.14 27.05
CA ASP A 88 2.16 -20.43 26.92
C ASP A 88 2.15 -19.10 27.68
N ALA A 89 2.73 -19.11 28.88
CA ALA A 89 2.83 -17.93 29.74
C ALA A 89 3.64 -16.78 29.10
N LYS A 90 4.53 -17.09 28.14
CA LYS A 90 5.39 -16.12 27.44
C LYS A 90 4.79 -15.61 26.13
N LEU A 91 3.54 -15.95 25.80
CA LEU A 91 2.85 -15.46 24.60
C LEU A 91 2.88 -13.92 24.50
N ASN A 92 2.73 -13.21 25.62
CA ASN A 92 2.75 -11.75 25.64
C ASN A 92 4.10 -11.19 25.16
N ILE A 93 5.23 -11.83 25.50
CA ILE A 93 6.57 -11.42 25.04
C ILE A 93 6.65 -11.55 23.52
N TYR A 94 6.22 -12.69 22.98
CA TYR A 94 6.16 -12.90 21.54
C TYR A 94 5.33 -11.82 20.83
N VAL A 95 4.12 -11.53 21.34
CA VAL A 95 3.22 -10.53 20.77
C VAL A 95 3.85 -9.14 20.78
N ILE A 96 4.51 -8.76 21.89
CA ILE A 96 5.18 -7.45 21.99
C ILE A 96 6.29 -7.33 20.93
N VAL A 97 7.17 -8.35 20.82
CA VAL A 97 8.26 -8.33 19.83
C VAL A 97 7.71 -8.29 18.41
N PHE A 98 6.67 -9.07 18.14
CA PHE A 98 5.99 -9.12 16.84
C PHE A 98 5.39 -7.75 16.46
N CYS A 99 4.66 -7.11 17.38
CA CYS A 99 4.07 -5.80 17.14
C CYS A 99 5.13 -4.69 16.97
N ILE A 100 6.21 -4.72 17.77
CA ILE A 100 7.33 -3.78 17.59
C ILE A 100 7.97 -3.97 16.22
N SER A 101 8.17 -5.22 15.78
CA SER A 101 8.70 -5.52 14.46
C SER A 101 7.80 -4.95 13.36
N ILE A 102 6.49 -5.17 13.43
CA ILE A 102 5.53 -4.57 12.46
C ILE A 102 5.66 -3.05 12.47
N MET A 103 5.66 -2.42 13.64
CA MET A 103 5.72 -0.96 13.76
C MET A 103 7.01 -0.40 13.13
N VAL A 104 8.16 -0.98 13.45
CA VAL A 104 9.46 -0.55 12.93
C VAL A 104 9.59 -0.83 11.43
N SER A 105 9.06 -1.96 10.95
CA SER A 105 9.13 -2.36 9.55
C SER A 105 8.08 -1.71 8.65
N SER A 106 7.01 -1.11 9.20
CA SER A 106 5.93 -0.49 8.41
C SER A 106 6.43 0.71 7.60
N PHE A 107 7.26 1.55 8.22
CA PHE A 107 7.84 2.71 7.56
C PHE A 107 8.79 2.35 6.40
N PRO A 108 9.86 1.55 6.59
CA PRO A 108 10.72 1.13 5.50
C PRO A 108 9.97 0.25 4.49
N GLY A 109 8.98 -0.52 4.93
CA GLY A 109 8.16 -1.33 4.04
C GLY A 109 7.37 -0.51 3.03
N GLY A 110 6.80 0.63 3.45
CA GLY A 110 6.18 1.59 2.55
C GLY A 110 7.16 2.17 1.53
N LEU A 111 8.36 2.57 1.98
CA LEU A 111 9.41 3.09 1.09
C LEU A 111 9.86 2.05 0.05
N ILE A 112 10.04 0.79 0.47
CA ILE A 112 10.41 -0.32 -0.44
C ILE A 112 9.32 -0.55 -1.48
N ALA A 113 8.05 -0.51 -1.08
CA ALA A 113 6.91 -0.67 -1.99
C ALA A 113 6.85 0.44 -3.06
N ASP A 114 7.25 1.66 -2.71
CA ASP A 114 7.31 2.79 -3.65
C ASP A 114 8.58 2.79 -4.51
N MET A 115 9.68 2.17 -4.05
CA MET A 115 10.93 2.11 -4.82
C MET A 115 10.98 0.96 -5.82
N ILE A 116 10.60 -0.25 -5.40
CA ILE A 116 10.80 -1.49 -6.16
C ILE A 116 9.48 -1.95 -6.81
N GLY A 117 8.35 -1.47 -6.29
CA GLY A 117 7.03 -1.87 -6.72
C GLY A 117 6.31 -2.68 -5.66
N ARG A 118 4.98 -2.66 -5.74
CA ARG A 118 4.09 -3.17 -4.72
C ARG A 118 4.05 -4.69 -4.78
N ARG A 119 4.03 -5.26 -5.98
CA ARG A 119 4.05 -6.72 -6.17
C ARG A 119 5.32 -7.33 -5.60
N ILE A 120 6.47 -6.73 -5.89
CA ILE A 120 7.77 -7.24 -5.42
C ILE A 120 7.88 -7.09 -3.90
N SER A 121 7.41 -5.99 -3.33
CA SER A 121 7.37 -5.79 -1.86
C SER A 121 6.56 -6.90 -1.16
N VAL A 122 5.38 -7.24 -1.68
CA VAL A 122 4.58 -8.34 -1.12
C VAL A 122 5.32 -9.68 -1.20
N LEU A 123 5.96 -9.98 -2.34
CA LEU A 123 6.73 -11.22 -2.51
C LEU A 123 7.90 -11.32 -1.54
N ILE A 124 8.64 -10.22 -1.33
CA ILE A 124 9.71 -10.17 -0.32
C ILE A 124 9.14 -10.44 1.07
N GLY A 125 8.00 -9.85 1.39
CA GLY A 125 7.30 -10.09 2.66
C GLY A 125 6.95 -11.56 2.88
N LEU A 126 6.43 -12.25 1.85
CA LEU A 126 6.15 -13.68 1.91
C LEU A 126 7.41 -14.54 2.07
N ILE A 127 8.50 -14.18 1.40
CA ILE A 127 9.80 -14.87 1.55
C ILE A 127 10.29 -14.75 3.00
N PHE A 128 10.20 -13.56 3.60
CA PHE A 128 10.59 -13.36 5.00
C PHE A 128 9.77 -14.23 5.96
N GLN A 129 8.45 -14.32 5.74
CA GLN A 129 7.58 -15.19 6.53
C GLN A 129 7.91 -16.67 6.35
N ALA A 130 8.12 -17.11 5.11
CA ALA A 130 8.49 -18.50 4.80
C ALA A 130 9.82 -18.89 5.46
N ILE A 131 10.83 -18.00 5.42
CA ILE A 131 12.11 -18.20 6.11
C ILE A 131 11.91 -18.31 7.62
N ALA A 132 11.05 -17.47 8.20
CA ALA A 132 10.76 -17.53 9.63
C ALA A 132 10.15 -18.87 10.06
N PHE A 133 9.19 -19.41 9.29
CA PHE A 133 8.63 -20.74 9.55
C PHE A 133 9.66 -21.86 9.37
N LEU A 134 10.52 -21.74 8.36
CA LEU A 134 11.59 -22.70 8.16
C LEU A 134 12.54 -22.72 9.37
N ILE A 135 12.94 -21.55 9.87
CA ILE A 135 13.78 -21.44 11.07
C ILE A 135 13.07 -22.04 12.30
N LEU A 136 11.78 -21.72 12.49
CA LEU A 136 10.96 -22.27 13.58
C LEU A 136 10.87 -23.80 13.52
N SER A 137 10.74 -24.38 12.32
CA SER A 137 10.64 -25.82 12.15
C SER A 137 11.86 -26.57 12.66
N PHE A 138 13.06 -26.06 12.38
CA PHE A 138 14.32 -26.72 12.74
C PHE A 138 14.81 -26.36 14.15
N ASN A 139 14.38 -25.22 14.68
CA ASN A 139 14.85 -24.69 15.95
C ASN A 139 13.72 -24.48 16.97
N SER A 140 12.63 -25.24 16.82
CA SER A 140 11.39 -25.07 17.62
C SER A 140 11.61 -25.15 19.13
N GLN A 141 12.64 -25.87 19.60
CA GLN A 141 12.97 -26.01 21.02
C GLN A 141 13.75 -24.82 21.60
N ASN A 142 14.33 -23.97 20.76
CA ASN A 142 15.13 -22.85 21.23
C ASN A 142 14.22 -21.65 21.57
N GLU A 143 14.06 -21.41 22.86
CA GLU A 143 13.24 -20.31 23.39
C GLU A 143 13.61 -18.95 22.79
N PHE A 144 14.90 -18.65 22.61
CA PHE A 144 15.34 -17.37 22.08
C PHE A 144 14.89 -17.15 20.62
N ILE A 145 14.96 -18.21 19.81
CA ILE A 145 14.52 -18.16 18.41
C ILE A 145 13.01 -17.97 18.36
N LEU A 146 12.27 -18.73 19.16
CA LEU A 146 10.81 -18.71 19.20
C LEU A 146 10.25 -17.36 19.68
N LEU A 147 10.84 -16.77 20.73
CA LEU A 147 10.32 -15.54 21.35
C LEU A 147 10.85 -14.23 20.75
N TYR A 148 12.01 -14.24 20.07
CA TYR A 148 12.63 -13.01 19.58
C TYR A 148 12.87 -13.00 18.07
N ILE A 149 13.61 -13.98 17.53
CA ILE A 149 14.00 -13.97 16.12
C ILE A 149 12.81 -14.21 15.19
N ALA A 150 12.00 -15.24 15.49
CA ALA A 150 10.83 -15.58 14.70
C ALA A 150 9.78 -14.44 14.64
N PRO A 151 9.31 -13.86 15.76
CA PRO A 151 8.37 -12.75 15.70
C PRO A 151 8.94 -11.51 15.00
N LEU A 152 10.26 -11.30 15.08
CA LEU A 152 10.90 -10.19 14.35
C LEU A 152 10.81 -10.41 12.84
N LEU A 153 11.15 -11.59 12.33
CA LEU A 153 11.06 -11.90 10.90
C LEU A 153 9.61 -11.95 10.41
N LEU A 154 8.71 -12.57 11.19
CA LEU A 154 7.28 -12.64 10.86
C LEU A 154 6.64 -11.25 10.82
N GLY A 155 6.93 -10.40 11.81
CA GLY A 155 6.40 -9.03 11.85
C GLY A 155 6.91 -8.19 10.68
N ALA A 156 8.19 -8.29 10.34
CA ALA A 156 8.78 -7.58 9.20
C ALA A 156 8.17 -8.05 7.86
N GLY A 157 8.04 -9.36 7.67
CA GLY A 157 7.43 -9.92 6.47
C GLY A 157 5.93 -9.60 6.36
N LEU A 158 5.20 -9.61 7.48
CA LEU A 158 3.78 -9.25 7.52
C LEU A 158 3.56 -7.77 7.25
N SER A 159 4.43 -6.92 7.78
CA SER A 159 4.44 -5.50 7.48
C SER A 159 4.55 -5.26 5.97
N LEU A 160 5.54 -5.86 5.29
CA LEU A 160 5.73 -5.70 3.85
C LEU A 160 4.55 -6.23 3.02
N SER A 161 4.05 -7.41 3.36
CA SER A 161 2.97 -8.04 2.60
C SER A 161 1.62 -7.38 2.84
N LEU A 162 1.17 -7.19 4.09
CA LEU A 162 -0.18 -6.75 4.38
C LEU A 162 -0.40 -5.26 4.08
N THR A 163 0.53 -4.38 4.47
CA THR A 163 0.39 -2.93 4.22
C THR A 163 0.31 -2.64 2.72
N THR A 164 1.18 -3.29 1.95
CA THR A 164 1.18 -3.21 0.49
C THR A 164 -0.06 -3.85 -0.12
N SER A 165 -0.63 -4.90 0.49
CA SER A 165 -1.87 -5.53 0.01
C SER A 165 -3.06 -4.58 0.01
N PHE A 166 -3.22 -3.79 1.07
CA PHE A 166 -4.28 -2.77 1.13
C PHE A 166 -4.09 -1.68 0.07
N LEU A 167 -2.84 -1.29 -0.21
CA LEU A 167 -2.52 -0.31 -1.25
C LEU A 167 -2.83 -0.83 -2.66
N ILE A 168 -2.35 -2.03 -3.00
CA ILE A 168 -2.64 -2.69 -4.29
C ILE A 168 -4.14 -2.75 -4.53
N TYR A 169 -4.90 -3.07 -3.48
CA TYR A 169 -6.34 -3.17 -3.60
C TYR A 169 -7.00 -1.82 -3.88
N GLY A 170 -6.58 -0.76 -3.19
CA GLY A 170 -7.06 0.60 -3.43
C GLY A 170 -6.72 1.09 -4.85
N GLU A 171 -5.54 0.75 -5.36
CA GLU A 171 -5.06 1.17 -6.69
C GLU A 171 -5.70 0.37 -7.85
N LEU A 172 -6.04 -0.90 -7.63
CA LEU A 172 -6.71 -1.74 -8.64
C LEU A 172 -8.23 -1.55 -8.70
N SER A 173 -8.80 -0.85 -7.72
CA SER A 173 -10.23 -0.62 -7.63
C SER A 173 -10.63 0.60 -8.44
N GLU A 174 -11.64 0.46 -9.28
CA GLU A 174 -12.26 1.59 -9.95
C GLU A 174 -12.89 2.53 -8.92
N TYR A 175 -12.69 3.84 -9.08
CA TYR A 175 -13.13 4.85 -8.12
C TYR A 175 -14.64 4.79 -7.82
N GLN A 176 -15.45 4.48 -8.83
CA GLN A 176 -16.90 4.36 -8.73
C GLN A 176 -17.34 3.22 -7.79
N TYR A 177 -16.56 2.14 -7.74
CA TYR A 177 -16.86 0.93 -6.98
C TYR A 177 -15.95 0.73 -5.77
N LEU A 178 -15.19 1.76 -5.37
CA LEU A 178 -14.16 1.65 -4.33
C LEU A 178 -14.70 1.09 -3.00
N ARG A 179 -15.91 1.50 -2.58
CA ARG A 179 -16.56 0.99 -1.37
C ARG A 179 -16.89 -0.50 -1.47
N ASP A 180 -17.54 -0.89 -2.56
CA ASP A 180 -18.04 -2.26 -2.74
C ASP A 180 -16.87 -3.23 -2.94
N ASN A 181 -15.86 -2.81 -3.70
CA ASN A 181 -14.57 -3.48 -3.77
C ASN A 181 -13.96 -3.62 -2.35
N GLY A 182 -13.82 -2.53 -1.60
CA GLY A 182 -13.25 -2.59 -0.25
C GLY A 182 -13.98 -3.57 0.68
N ALA A 183 -15.31 -3.61 0.60
CA ALA A 183 -16.12 -4.58 1.33
C ALA A 183 -15.88 -6.03 0.87
N LEU A 184 -15.78 -6.28 -0.43
CA LEU A 184 -15.46 -7.60 -0.98
C LEU A 184 -14.06 -8.07 -0.57
N PHE A 185 -13.05 -7.20 -0.64
CA PHE A 185 -11.71 -7.50 -0.15
C PHE A 185 -11.74 -7.97 1.30
N LEU A 186 -12.40 -7.20 2.17
CA LEU A 186 -12.54 -7.55 3.57
C LEU A 186 -13.28 -8.89 3.75
N ALA A 187 -14.37 -9.12 3.01
CA ALA A 187 -15.14 -10.36 3.10
C ALA A 187 -14.30 -11.59 2.72
N PHE A 188 -13.52 -11.52 1.63
CA PHE A 188 -12.64 -12.61 1.21
C PHE A 188 -11.44 -12.78 2.13
N MET A 189 -10.88 -11.69 2.65
CA MET A 189 -9.84 -11.76 3.68
C MET A 189 -10.35 -12.49 4.93
N MET A 190 -11.54 -12.12 5.42
CA MET A 190 -12.14 -12.77 6.59
C MET A 190 -12.49 -14.24 6.32
N SER A 191 -12.95 -14.60 5.12
CA SER A 191 -13.20 -16.01 4.79
C SER A 191 -11.91 -16.82 4.76
N GLY A 192 -10.83 -16.26 4.23
CA GLY A 192 -9.48 -16.85 4.31
C GLY A 192 -9.01 -17.05 5.74
N SER A 193 -9.22 -16.05 6.60
CA SER A 193 -8.91 -16.13 8.03
C SER A 193 -9.68 -17.26 8.75
N VAL A 194 -11.00 -17.37 8.51
CA VAL A 194 -11.84 -18.43 9.11
C VAL A 194 -11.39 -19.81 8.65
N ILE A 195 -11.19 -19.99 7.35
CA ILE A 195 -10.72 -21.27 6.78
C ILE A 195 -9.33 -21.60 7.33
N GLY A 196 -8.47 -20.60 7.51
CA GLY A 196 -7.16 -20.75 8.13
C GLY A 196 -7.22 -21.36 9.53
N VAL A 197 -8.02 -20.77 10.42
CA VAL A 197 -8.20 -21.30 11.79
C VAL A 197 -8.77 -22.70 11.79
N ILE A 198 -9.80 -22.96 10.97
CA ILE A 198 -10.44 -24.29 10.89
C ILE A 198 -9.41 -25.34 10.46
N ILE A 199 -8.64 -25.08 9.40
CA ILE A 199 -7.61 -26.01 8.93
C ILE A 199 -6.54 -26.22 10.00
N ALA A 200 -6.09 -25.15 10.66
CA ALA A 200 -5.05 -25.24 11.67
C ALA A 200 -5.51 -26.04 12.91
N GLU A 201 -6.77 -25.88 13.35
CA GLU A 201 -7.35 -26.66 14.45
C GLU A 201 -7.50 -28.14 14.08
N ILE A 202 -7.97 -28.45 12.87
CA ILE A 202 -8.06 -29.85 12.38
C ILE A 202 -6.66 -30.50 12.33
N MET A 203 -5.63 -29.73 11.98
CA MET A 203 -4.24 -30.19 11.89
C MET A 203 -3.48 -30.17 13.22
N ARG A 204 -4.05 -29.57 14.28
CA ARG A 204 -3.45 -29.47 15.62
C ARG A 204 -2.89 -30.78 16.18
N PRO A 205 -3.61 -31.93 16.17
CA PRO A 205 -3.06 -33.18 16.70
C PRO A 205 -1.85 -33.69 15.90
N LEU A 206 -1.87 -33.54 14.57
CA LEU A 206 -0.72 -33.90 13.73
C LEU A 206 0.49 -33.01 14.02
N PHE A 207 0.27 -31.71 14.23
CA PHE A 207 1.34 -30.77 14.55
C PHE A 207 1.97 -31.03 15.92
N LEU A 208 1.15 -31.27 16.94
CA LEU A 208 1.64 -31.55 18.29
C LEU A 208 2.46 -32.85 18.32
N ALA A 209 2.13 -33.83 17.48
CA ALA A 209 2.99 -34.99 17.25
C ALA A 209 4.30 -34.59 16.54
N GLU A 210 4.22 -34.03 15.33
CA GLU A 210 5.37 -33.71 14.48
C GLU A 210 5.27 -32.29 13.89
N PRO A 211 6.10 -31.31 14.36
CA PRO A 211 5.99 -29.91 13.94
C PRO A 211 6.35 -29.67 12.47
N THR A 212 7.12 -30.57 11.89
CA THR A 212 7.59 -30.52 10.50
C THR A 212 6.45 -30.54 9.50
N TYR A 213 5.34 -31.22 9.79
CA TYR A 213 4.17 -31.24 8.90
C TYR A 213 3.60 -29.85 8.66
N LEU A 214 3.52 -29.02 9.70
CA LEU A 214 2.96 -27.68 9.57
C LEU A 214 3.82 -26.79 8.70
N THR A 215 5.14 -26.92 8.80
CA THR A 215 6.07 -26.20 7.92
C THR A 215 5.88 -26.58 6.47
N VAL A 216 5.72 -27.87 6.15
CA VAL A 216 5.47 -28.33 4.77
C VAL A 216 4.15 -27.79 4.24
N VAL A 217 3.08 -27.86 5.04
CA VAL A 217 1.76 -27.34 4.65
C VAL A 217 1.80 -25.84 4.43
N LEU A 218 2.43 -25.08 5.32
CA LEU A 218 2.56 -23.63 5.20
C LEU A 218 3.41 -23.23 4.00
N LEU A 219 4.54 -23.90 3.76
CA LEU A 219 5.37 -23.65 2.58
C LEU A 219 4.59 -23.91 1.28
N PHE A 220 3.78 -24.97 1.25
CA PHE A 220 2.88 -25.22 0.12
C PHE A 220 1.87 -24.08 -0.06
N VAL A 221 1.28 -23.57 1.02
CA VAL A 221 0.40 -22.39 0.96
C VAL A 221 1.14 -21.14 0.48
N PHE A 222 2.37 -20.88 0.93
CA PHE A 222 3.20 -19.76 0.46
C PHE A 222 3.48 -19.85 -1.04
N ILE A 223 3.70 -21.05 -1.57
CA ILE A 223 3.86 -21.27 -3.02
C ILE A 223 2.56 -20.92 -3.76
N LEU A 224 1.41 -21.39 -3.28
CA LEU A 224 0.11 -21.05 -3.88
C LEU A 224 -0.16 -19.55 -3.85
N ALA A 225 0.08 -18.89 -2.70
CA ALA A 225 -0.07 -17.45 -2.56
C ALA A 225 0.86 -16.69 -3.52
N THR A 226 2.11 -17.14 -3.67
CA THR A 226 3.10 -16.57 -4.60
C THR A 226 2.61 -16.67 -6.05
N ILE A 227 2.05 -17.81 -6.46
CA ILE A 227 1.47 -17.98 -7.81
C ILE A 227 0.35 -16.98 -8.07
N VAL A 228 -0.54 -16.78 -7.09
CA VAL A 228 -1.65 -15.80 -7.21
C VAL A 228 -1.11 -14.37 -7.29
N ILE A 229 -0.12 -14.01 -6.48
CA ILE A 229 0.46 -12.66 -6.46
C ILE A 229 1.23 -12.34 -7.75
N ILE A 230 1.91 -13.32 -8.34
CA ILE A 230 2.61 -13.12 -9.62
C ILE A 230 1.63 -12.79 -10.76
N GLN A 231 0.39 -13.27 -10.69
CA GLN A 231 -0.66 -12.96 -11.68
C GLN A 231 -1.19 -11.53 -11.56
N MET A 232 -0.93 -10.84 -10.44
CA MET A 232 -1.32 -9.45 -10.25
C MET A 232 -0.42 -8.52 -11.08
N ARG A 233 -1.04 -7.47 -11.64
CA ARG A 233 -0.30 -6.42 -12.34
C ARG A 233 0.43 -5.55 -11.32
N GLU A 234 1.65 -5.12 -11.67
CA GLU A 234 2.36 -4.11 -10.89
C GLU A 234 1.55 -2.80 -10.93
N THR A 235 1.28 -2.23 -9.76
CA THR A 235 0.49 -1.00 -9.62
C THR A 235 1.37 0.23 -9.44
N LEU A 236 2.69 0.05 -9.24
CA LEU A 236 3.63 1.16 -9.29
C LEU A 236 3.45 1.88 -10.63
N PRO A 237 3.08 3.18 -10.65
CA PRO A 237 3.08 3.93 -11.88
C PRO A 237 4.52 3.91 -12.37
N THR A 238 4.80 3.20 -13.47
CA THR A 238 6.09 3.28 -14.13
C THR A 238 6.37 4.77 -14.27
N LYS A 239 7.56 5.25 -13.90
CA LYS A 239 7.91 6.69 -13.99
C LYS A 239 7.62 7.30 -15.37
N ALA A 240 7.45 6.45 -16.38
CA ALA A 240 7.00 6.76 -17.74
C ALA A 240 5.50 7.10 -17.92
N VAL A 241 4.60 6.86 -16.96
CA VAL A 241 3.13 7.02 -17.15
C VAL A 241 2.63 8.41 -16.73
N VAL A 242 3.48 9.25 -16.13
CA VAL A 242 3.23 10.70 -16.10
C VAL A 242 4.04 11.38 -17.21
N LYS A 243 4.05 10.79 -18.39
CA LYS A 243 4.46 11.50 -19.60
C LYS A 243 3.28 12.38 -19.97
N TRP A 244 3.35 13.63 -19.55
CA TRP A 244 2.43 14.69 -19.95
C TRP A 244 2.60 14.91 -21.45
N GLU A 245 1.94 14.09 -22.28
CA GLU A 245 1.97 14.27 -23.72
C GLU A 245 1.03 15.42 -24.07
N LYS A 246 1.61 16.49 -24.62
CA LYS A 246 0.84 17.58 -25.24
C LYS A 246 -0.09 16.92 -26.27
N PRO A 247 -1.40 17.22 -26.27
CA PRO A 247 -2.31 16.71 -27.29
C PRO A 247 -1.71 16.97 -28.68
N THR A 248 -1.46 15.90 -29.44
CA THR A 248 -0.83 15.99 -30.77
C THR A 248 -1.79 16.53 -31.82
N GLU A 249 -3.09 16.38 -31.58
CA GLU A 249 -4.14 17.03 -32.36
C GLU A 249 -4.38 18.45 -31.82
N LYS A 250 -4.42 19.43 -32.73
CA LYS A 250 -4.85 20.79 -32.41
C LYS A 250 -6.23 20.71 -31.78
N ILE A 251 -6.32 21.09 -30.51
CA ILE A 251 -7.57 21.11 -29.76
C ILE A 251 -8.55 22.01 -30.52
N SER A 252 -9.73 21.48 -30.84
CA SER A 252 -10.76 22.25 -31.57
C SER A 252 -11.27 23.41 -30.71
N GLU A 253 -11.79 24.47 -31.34
CA GLU A 253 -12.41 25.58 -30.62
C GLU A 253 -13.62 25.11 -29.80
N GLU A 254 -14.38 24.13 -30.30
CA GLU A 254 -15.52 23.53 -29.61
C GLU A 254 -15.10 22.81 -28.31
N ASP A 255 -14.00 22.05 -28.35
CA ASP A 255 -13.46 21.40 -27.15
C ASP A 255 -12.98 22.42 -26.12
N LEU A 256 -12.37 23.52 -26.57
CA LEU A 256 -11.91 24.61 -25.71
C LEU A 256 -13.08 25.30 -25.00
N GLU A 257 -14.18 25.55 -25.70
CA GLU A 257 -15.40 26.10 -25.10
C GLU A 257 -15.96 25.14 -24.05
N LEU A 258 -16.03 23.83 -24.34
CA LEU A 258 -16.49 22.83 -23.39
C LEU A 258 -15.64 22.80 -22.11
N TYR A 259 -14.32 22.89 -22.23
CA TYR A 259 -13.43 22.95 -21.05
C TYR A 259 -13.61 24.23 -20.23
N LYS A 260 -13.89 25.36 -20.88
CA LYS A 260 -14.17 26.64 -20.20
C LYS A 260 -15.49 26.60 -19.46
N GLU A 261 -16.56 26.14 -20.11
CA GLU A 261 -17.90 26.06 -19.53
C GLU A 261 -17.97 25.10 -18.35
N GLN A 262 -17.38 23.91 -18.51
CA GLN A 262 -17.36 22.90 -17.44
C GLN A 262 -16.32 23.18 -16.37
N LYS A 263 -15.52 24.24 -16.52
CA LYS A 263 -14.40 24.60 -15.64
C LYS A 263 -13.50 23.39 -15.38
N ILE A 264 -12.95 22.80 -16.43
CA ILE A 264 -12.09 21.61 -16.33
C ILE A 264 -10.66 21.98 -16.69
N CYS A 265 -9.69 21.47 -15.92
CA CYS A 265 -8.27 21.66 -16.18
C CYS A 265 -7.88 20.92 -17.46
N LEU A 266 -7.26 21.62 -18.40
CA LEU A 266 -6.89 21.02 -19.69
C LEU A 266 -5.99 19.79 -19.57
N VAL A 267 -5.10 19.80 -18.57
CA VAL A 267 -4.00 18.84 -18.40
C VAL A 267 -4.44 17.60 -17.64
N CYS A 268 -4.97 17.75 -16.42
CA CYS A 268 -5.39 16.61 -15.60
C CYS A 268 -6.89 16.26 -15.73
N LYS A 269 -7.65 17.00 -16.55
CA LYS A 269 -9.09 16.84 -16.77
C LYS A 269 -9.94 16.87 -15.48
N SER A 270 -9.42 17.44 -14.39
CA SER A 270 -10.15 17.64 -13.14
C SER A 270 -10.92 18.96 -13.14
N HIS A 271 -12.07 19.00 -12.48
CA HIS A 271 -12.83 20.23 -12.26
C HIS A 271 -11.99 21.26 -11.47
N VAL A 272 -11.91 22.49 -11.98
CA VAL A 272 -11.24 23.66 -11.38
C VAL A 272 -12.31 24.59 -10.85
N GLY A 273 -12.53 24.58 -9.54
CA GLY A 273 -13.54 25.41 -8.88
C GLY A 273 -13.48 25.28 -7.36
N GLY A 274 -13.95 26.31 -6.65
CA GLY A 274 -13.89 26.42 -5.19
C GLY A 274 -12.77 27.35 -4.71
N PHE A 275 -12.20 27.08 -3.52
CA PHE A 275 -11.08 27.85 -2.94
C PHE A 275 -9.71 27.52 -3.56
N THR A 276 -9.67 26.74 -4.64
CA THR A 276 -8.42 26.27 -5.26
C THR A 276 -7.91 27.29 -6.27
N PHE A 277 -6.62 27.62 -6.18
CA PHE A 277 -5.99 28.51 -7.15
C PHE A 277 -6.07 27.91 -8.57
N THR A 278 -6.61 28.70 -9.49
CA THR A 278 -6.76 28.34 -10.91
C THR A 278 -5.95 29.35 -11.71
N PHE A 279 -5.13 28.85 -12.64
CA PHE A 279 -4.42 29.68 -13.60
C PHE A 279 -5.23 29.72 -14.90
N ILE A 280 -5.50 30.93 -15.37
CA ILE A 280 -6.23 31.19 -16.62
C ILE A 280 -5.22 31.78 -17.59
N CYS A 281 -5.02 31.15 -18.75
CA CYS A 281 -4.11 31.68 -19.75
C CYS A 281 -4.64 33.02 -20.28
N PRO A 282 -3.85 34.12 -20.25
CA PRO A 282 -4.34 35.45 -20.63
C PRO A 282 -4.63 35.62 -22.13
N LYS A 283 -4.18 34.68 -22.98
CA LYS A 283 -4.34 34.74 -24.43
C LYS A 283 -5.53 33.93 -24.96
N CYS A 284 -5.85 32.79 -24.33
CA CYS A 284 -6.89 31.87 -24.84
C CYS A 284 -7.91 31.43 -23.79
N ASP A 285 -7.82 31.95 -22.56
CA ASP A 285 -8.69 31.66 -21.42
C ASP A 285 -8.81 30.19 -21.02
N VAL A 286 -7.87 29.35 -21.45
CA VAL A 286 -7.87 27.95 -21.03
C VAL A 286 -7.48 27.82 -19.56
N LEU A 287 -8.12 26.89 -18.87
CA LEU A 287 -8.01 26.70 -17.42
C LEU A 287 -6.99 25.61 -17.06
N TYR A 288 -6.14 25.92 -16.09
CA TYR A 288 -5.20 25.00 -15.47
C TYR A 288 -5.37 25.03 -13.94
N CYS A 289 -5.33 23.87 -13.29
CA CYS A 289 -5.21 23.83 -11.82
C CYS A 289 -3.79 24.28 -11.41
N GLU A 290 -3.64 24.80 -10.19
CA GLU A 290 -2.35 25.31 -9.68
C GLU A 290 -1.18 24.33 -9.88
N LYS A 291 -1.41 23.04 -9.57
CA LYS A 291 -0.37 22.00 -9.71
C LYS A 291 0.06 21.85 -11.17
N CYS A 292 -0.90 21.74 -12.10
CA CYS A 292 -0.61 21.61 -13.52
C CYS A 292 0.07 22.86 -14.08
N ALA A 293 -0.39 24.06 -13.71
CA ALA A 293 0.22 25.31 -14.16
C ALA A 293 1.68 25.43 -13.70
N ARG A 294 1.97 25.15 -12.42
CA ARG A 294 3.35 25.14 -11.90
C ARG A 294 4.22 24.08 -12.56
N SER A 295 3.69 22.87 -12.78
CA SER A 295 4.41 21.80 -13.47
C SER A 295 4.76 22.20 -14.90
N LEU A 296 3.80 22.75 -15.65
CA LEU A 296 4.04 23.24 -17.01
C LEU A 296 5.04 24.40 -17.04
N ALA A 297 4.93 25.37 -16.12
CA ALA A 297 5.86 26.49 -15.98
C ALA A 297 7.31 26.04 -15.70
N ASN A 298 7.51 24.88 -15.07
CA ASN A 298 8.83 24.33 -14.80
C ASN A 298 9.39 23.53 -15.99
N LEU A 299 8.52 22.80 -16.70
CA LEU A 299 8.88 21.92 -17.81
C LEU A 299 9.20 22.70 -19.08
N GLU A 300 8.18 23.34 -19.67
CA GLU A 300 8.23 23.98 -21.00
C GLU A 300 7.94 25.49 -20.91
N ASN A 301 7.23 25.91 -19.86
CA ASN A 301 6.75 27.27 -19.67
C ASN A 301 5.89 27.82 -20.81
N GLU A 302 5.02 27.00 -21.39
CA GLU A 302 4.07 27.42 -22.42
C GLU A 302 2.66 26.87 -22.17
N CYS A 303 1.66 27.64 -22.59
CA CYS A 303 0.29 27.18 -22.69
C CYS A 303 0.17 26.19 -23.85
N TRP A 304 -0.24 24.97 -23.56
CA TRP A 304 -0.40 23.92 -24.57
C TRP A 304 -1.42 24.19 -25.70
N VAL A 305 -2.25 25.22 -25.56
CA VAL A 305 -3.23 25.63 -26.59
C VAL A 305 -2.67 26.71 -27.50
N CYS A 306 -2.10 27.77 -26.93
CA CYS A 306 -1.78 29.01 -27.65
C CYS A 306 -0.30 29.43 -27.57
N GLU A 307 0.52 28.58 -26.93
CA GLU A 307 1.97 28.71 -26.75
C GLU A 307 2.42 29.97 -26.00
N HIS A 308 1.47 30.66 -25.35
CA HIS A 308 1.76 31.82 -24.51
C HIS A 308 2.45 31.38 -23.21
N PRO A 309 3.49 32.09 -22.71
CA PRO A 309 4.18 31.69 -21.50
C PRO A 309 3.25 31.67 -20.28
N ILE A 310 3.43 30.67 -19.41
CA ILE A 310 2.66 30.58 -18.16
C ILE A 310 3.25 31.53 -17.11
N ASP A 311 4.58 31.60 -17.04
CA ASP A 311 5.33 32.53 -16.21
C ASP A 311 6.16 33.46 -17.11
N GLU A 312 5.73 34.72 -17.27
CA GLU A 312 6.42 35.72 -18.09
C GLU A 312 7.84 36.02 -17.62
N SER A 313 8.17 35.70 -16.37
CA SER A 313 9.53 35.90 -15.83
C SER A 313 10.53 34.84 -16.29
N ARG A 314 10.06 33.78 -16.98
CA ARG A 314 10.89 32.63 -17.41
C ARG A 314 10.88 32.47 -18.93
N HIS A 315 12.00 32.00 -19.47
CA HIS A 315 12.08 31.64 -20.89
C HIS A 315 11.36 30.31 -21.19
N VAL A 316 10.71 30.24 -22.35
CA VAL A 316 10.11 29.01 -22.90
C VAL A 316 11.22 28.00 -23.20
N LYS A 317 11.04 26.76 -22.74
CA LYS A 317 12.00 25.67 -22.93
C LYS A 317 11.44 24.71 -23.98
N HIS A 318 11.90 24.82 -25.22
CA HIS A 318 11.56 23.84 -26.24
C HIS A 318 12.34 22.53 -26.02
N PRO A 319 11.68 21.37 -25.92
CA PRO A 319 12.35 20.09 -25.67
C PRO A 319 13.34 19.70 -26.78
N ASP A 320 13.12 20.15 -28.02
CA ASP A 320 13.93 19.77 -29.18
C ASP A 320 15.37 20.33 -29.20
N LYS A 321 15.77 21.21 -28.29
CA LYS A 321 17.14 21.77 -28.25
C LYS A 321 18.04 21.19 -27.16
N ARG A 322 17.53 20.33 -26.27
CA ARG A 322 18.37 19.72 -25.23
C ARG A 322 19.22 18.56 -25.70
N GLU A 323 18.85 17.88 -26.78
CA GLU A 323 19.69 16.81 -27.33
C GLU A 323 20.97 17.40 -27.97
N GLU A 324 20.88 18.54 -28.68
CA GLU A 324 22.06 19.21 -29.26
C GLU A 324 23.00 19.83 -28.20
N GLU A 325 22.50 20.44 -27.13
CA GLU A 325 23.37 21.06 -26.11
C GLU A 325 24.14 20.04 -25.23
N VAL A 326 23.61 18.82 -25.06
CA VAL A 326 24.31 17.74 -24.34
C VAL A 326 25.38 17.12 -25.23
N GLU A 327 25.11 16.96 -26.53
CA GLU A 327 26.09 16.43 -27.50
C GLU A 327 27.27 17.38 -27.74
N ILE A 328 27.02 18.71 -27.77
CA ILE A 328 28.08 19.72 -27.94
C ILE A 328 29.02 19.78 -26.72
N LYS A 329 28.50 19.59 -25.50
CA LYS A 329 29.34 19.55 -24.29
C LYS A 329 30.21 18.28 -24.19
N GLU A 330 29.69 17.14 -24.63
CA GLU A 330 30.50 15.91 -24.67
C GLU A 330 31.60 15.93 -25.75
N THR A 331 31.40 16.65 -26.85
CA THR A 331 32.45 16.82 -27.88
C THR A 331 33.53 17.80 -27.44
N THR A 332 33.17 18.93 -26.84
CA THR A 332 34.16 19.92 -26.36
C THR A 332 35.03 19.41 -25.20
N ASP A 333 34.47 18.59 -24.31
CA ASP A 333 35.26 17.97 -23.22
C ASP A 333 36.19 16.83 -23.69
N LYS A 334 35.91 16.22 -24.85
CA LYS A 334 36.79 15.22 -25.47
C LYS A 334 37.97 15.85 -26.21
N GLU A 335 37.79 17.01 -26.85
CA GLU A 335 38.87 17.67 -27.59
C GLU A 335 39.89 18.39 -26.69
N MET A 336 39.52 18.78 -25.46
CA MET A 336 40.50 19.33 -24.49
C MET A 336 41.36 18.28 -23.77
N LYS A 337 41.15 16.98 -24.03
CA LYS A 337 41.89 15.88 -23.39
C LYS A 337 42.86 15.14 -24.33
N ILE A 338 43.16 15.70 -25.49
CA ILE A 338 44.16 15.15 -26.43
C ILE A 338 45.40 16.04 -26.47
#